data_AF-A0A0L6VS45-F1
#
_entry.id   AF-A0A0L6VS45-F1
#
_cell.length_a   1.000
_cell.length_b   1.000
_cell.length_c   1.000
_cell.angle_alpha   90.00
_cell.angle_beta   90.00
_cell.angle_gamma   90.00
#
_symmetry.space_group_name_H-M   'P 1'
#
loop_
_entity.id
_entity.type
_entity.pdbx_description
1 polymer ?
#
loop_
_entity_poly.entity_id
_entity_poly.type
_entity_poly.pdbx_seq_one_letter_code
_entity_poly.pdbx_strand_id
1 'polypeptide(L)'
;MYQEAIKQVGTMVIDPRLLMPSVEAFDHYHLVWKSQIAQVLNKDLLVPPHRDGAIPLDPPLGFNISIHQHCSYRVTMSLNPEVPPDPLSTEPKKVPTEEWNFVINNCYERFCLPHARDKAAMESSHKLHNVLVHLHKFSTVIEGHRAMRDGDIGRLMNIWRIRLIMTQSLKGLTHYSVYIPRLVLLLTKILYSRSHSASYYVIFFCSH
;
A
#
# COMPACT_ATOMS: atom_id res chain seq x y z
N MET A 1 6.15 -29.28 11.64
CA MET A 1 6.12 -27.87 12.11
C MET A 1 4.78 -27.20 11.84
N TYR A 2 4.36 -27.06 10.57
CA TYR A 2 3.05 -26.50 10.19
C TYR A 2 1.84 -27.25 10.79
N GLN A 3 1.80 -28.58 10.64
CA GLN A 3 0.71 -29.42 11.16
C GLN A 3 0.55 -29.33 12.68
N GLU A 4 1.66 -29.19 13.42
CA GLU A 4 1.63 -29.09 14.89
C GLU A 4 1.07 -27.74 15.36
N ALA A 5 1.34 -26.68 14.61
CA ALA A 5 0.83 -25.36 14.92
C ALA A 5 -0.66 -25.20 14.56
N ILE A 6 -1.15 -25.93 13.55
CA ILE A 6 -2.58 -25.96 13.21
C ILE A 6 -3.40 -26.61 14.32
N LYS A 7 -2.87 -27.62 15.01
CA LYS A 7 -3.56 -28.28 16.14
C LYS A 7 -3.91 -27.28 17.27
N GLN A 8 -3.14 -26.21 17.43
CA GLN A 8 -3.38 -25.18 18.44
C GLN A 8 -4.41 -24.12 18.02
N VAL A 9 -4.80 -24.08 16.74
CA VAL A 9 -5.75 -23.07 16.22
C VAL A 9 -7.14 -23.23 16.83
N GLY A 10 -7.57 -24.47 17.09
CA GLY A 10 -8.91 -24.77 17.63
C GLY A 10 -9.14 -24.27 19.05
N THR A 11 -8.08 -24.02 19.82
CA THR A 11 -8.15 -23.54 21.22
C THR A 11 -7.58 -22.14 21.40
N MET A 12 -7.17 -21.48 20.31
CA MET A 12 -6.51 -20.18 20.36
C MET A 12 -7.50 -19.05 20.62
N VAL A 13 -7.28 -18.29 21.70
CA VAL A 13 -7.97 -17.01 21.91
C VAL A 13 -7.40 -15.98 20.93
N ILE A 14 -8.23 -15.54 19.99
CA ILE A 14 -7.86 -14.54 18.99
C ILE A 14 -8.07 -13.15 19.59
N ASP A 15 -6.99 -12.38 19.73
CA ASP A 15 -7.08 -10.93 20.02
C ASP A 15 -7.47 -10.18 18.74
N PRO A 16 -8.63 -9.49 18.70
CA PRO A 16 -9.06 -8.75 17.51
C PRO A 16 -8.06 -7.69 17.03
N ARG A 17 -7.20 -7.16 17.91
CA ARG A 17 -6.15 -6.18 17.55
C ARG A 17 -5.11 -6.75 16.59
N LEU A 18 -5.01 -8.07 16.47
CA LEU A 18 -4.13 -8.72 15.50
C LEU A 18 -4.62 -8.58 14.05
N LEU A 19 -5.91 -8.30 13.86
CA LEU A 19 -6.54 -8.15 12.54
C LEU A 19 -6.68 -6.68 12.15
N MET A 20 -6.45 -5.75 13.08
CA MET A 20 -6.54 -4.32 12.83
C MET A 20 -5.15 -3.73 12.52
N PRO A 21 -5.06 -2.76 11.61
CA PRO A 21 -3.86 -1.94 11.45
C PRO A 21 -3.61 -1.11 12.72
N SER A 22 -2.34 -0.96 13.10
CA SER A 22 -1.94 -0.05 14.18
C SER A 22 -1.84 1.39 13.67
N VAL A 23 -1.70 2.35 14.59
CA VAL A 23 -1.50 3.77 14.23
C VAL A 23 -0.24 3.92 13.38
N GLU A 24 0.85 3.23 13.74
CA GLU A 24 2.11 3.23 12.99
C GLU A 24 1.94 2.66 11.58
N ALA A 25 1.07 1.67 11.41
CA ALA A 25 0.76 1.12 10.08
C ALA A 25 0.01 2.12 9.20
N PHE A 26 -0.86 2.97 9.78
CA PHE A 26 -1.51 4.06 9.07
C PHE A 26 -0.53 5.17 8.69
N ASP A 27 0.36 5.57 9.61
CA ASP A 27 1.41 6.55 9.34
C ASP A 27 2.36 6.07 8.25
N HIS A 28 2.76 4.80 8.32
CA HIS A 28 3.53 4.16 7.26
C HIS A 28 2.80 4.22 5.92
N TYR A 29 1.52 3.87 5.88
CA TYR A 29 0.74 3.89 4.64
C TYR A 29 0.57 5.31 4.08
N HIS A 30 0.47 6.32 4.94
CA HIS A 30 0.48 7.73 4.57
C HIS A 30 1.79 8.13 3.87
N LEU A 31 2.94 7.71 4.41
CA LEU A 31 4.24 7.94 3.78
C LEU A 31 4.39 7.21 2.43
N VAL A 32 3.88 5.98 2.33
CA VAL A 32 3.84 5.21 1.07
C VAL A 32 3.04 5.96 -0.01
N TRP A 33 1.88 6.52 0.33
CA TRP A 33 1.09 7.30 -0.61
C TRP A 33 1.83 8.54 -1.10
N LYS A 34 2.46 9.27 -0.19
CA LYS A 34 3.22 10.47 -0.52
C LYS A 34 4.39 10.16 -1.44
N SER A 35 5.11 9.06 -1.20
CA SER A 35 6.20 8.64 -2.08
C SER A 35 5.69 8.22 -3.47
N GLN A 36 4.54 7.56 -3.57
CA GLN A 36 3.94 7.22 -4.87
C GLN A 36 3.50 8.47 -5.66
N ILE A 37 2.90 9.47 -5.00
CA ILE A 37 2.58 10.77 -5.62
C ILE A 37 3.87 11.45 -6.08
N ALA A 38 4.88 11.48 -5.21
CA ALA A 38 6.19 12.04 -5.50
C ALA A 38 6.82 11.38 -6.74
N GLN A 39 6.77 10.06 -6.87
CA GLN A 39 7.27 9.34 -8.06
C GLN A 39 6.58 9.79 -9.35
N VAL A 40 5.26 9.96 -9.33
CA VAL A 40 4.50 10.39 -10.50
C VAL A 40 4.88 11.83 -10.89
N LEU A 41 4.93 12.74 -9.91
CA LEU A 41 5.34 14.12 -10.15
C LEU A 41 6.77 14.19 -10.70
N ASN A 42 7.71 13.46 -10.09
CA ASN A 42 9.12 13.45 -10.49
C ASN A 42 9.33 13.02 -11.94
N LYS A 43 8.46 12.15 -12.43
CA LYS A 43 8.65 11.52 -13.73
C LYS A 43 8.38 12.50 -14.87
N ASP A 44 7.26 13.21 -14.78
CA ASP A 44 6.70 13.90 -15.94
C ASP A 44 6.25 15.35 -15.64
N LEU A 45 6.29 15.81 -14.38
CA LEU A 45 5.69 17.11 -13.99
C LEU A 45 6.66 18.06 -13.27
N LEU A 46 7.20 17.65 -12.12
CA LEU A 46 7.94 18.52 -11.20
C LEU A 46 9.17 17.80 -10.65
N VAL A 47 10.27 18.52 -10.43
CA VAL A 47 11.45 17.98 -9.72
C VAL A 47 12.00 18.99 -8.72
N PRO A 48 12.35 18.60 -7.48
CA PRO A 48 12.99 19.50 -6.55
C PRO A 48 14.48 19.68 -6.90
N PRO A 49 15.08 20.86 -6.68
CA PRO A 49 16.50 21.12 -6.96
C PRO A 49 17.43 20.33 -6.04
N HIS A 50 17.01 20.09 -4.80
CA HIS A 50 17.73 19.31 -3.79
C HIS A 50 16.78 18.29 -3.16
N ARG A 51 17.31 17.13 -2.79
CA ARG A 51 16.53 16.07 -2.11
C ARG A 51 16.43 16.29 -0.61
N ASP A 52 17.27 17.14 -0.04
CA ASP A 52 17.25 17.43 1.39
C ASP A 52 15.94 18.10 1.79
N GLY A 53 15.24 17.49 2.76
CA GLY A 53 13.93 17.95 3.22
C GLY A 53 12.78 17.71 2.23
N ALA A 54 13.03 17.12 1.05
CA ALA A 54 11.99 16.75 0.10
C ALA A 54 11.32 15.44 0.50
N ILE A 55 9.99 15.34 0.31
CA ILE A 55 9.30 14.06 0.43
C ILE A 55 9.98 13.03 -0.49
N PRO A 56 10.36 11.86 0.05
CA PRO A 56 11.14 10.88 -0.69
C PRO A 56 10.32 10.22 -1.79
N LEU A 57 11.01 9.78 -2.85
CA LEU A 57 10.41 9.00 -3.93
C LEU A 57 10.15 7.56 -3.52
N ASP A 58 10.96 7.00 -2.62
CA ASP A 58 10.83 5.61 -2.21
C ASP A 58 9.91 5.50 -0.99
N PRO A 59 9.03 4.48 -0.96
CA PRO A 59 8.25 4.20 0.23
C PRO A 59 9.18 3.81 1.39
N PRO A 60 8.84 4.16 2.64
CA PRO A 60 9.58 3.67 3.79
C PRO A 60 9.53 2.15 3.84
N LEU A 61 10.58 1.52 4.37
CA LEU A 61 10.58 0.08 4.64
C LEU A 61 9.61 -0.22 5.79
N GLY A 62 8.89 -1.35 5.70
CA GLY A 62 8.19 -1.92 6.84
C GLY A 62 9.21 -2.40 7.89
N PHE A 63 8.84 -2.37 9.18
CA PHE A 63 9.61 -2.89 10.33
C PHE A 63 10.75 -3.87 9.98
N ASN A 64 11.96 -3.58 10.50
CA ASN A 64 13.26 -4.32 10.53
C ASN A 64 13.27 -5.84 10.23
N ILE A 65 12.70 -6.28 9.12
CA ILE A 65 12.81 -7.63 8.59
C ILE A 65 12.96 -7.51 7.06
N SER A 66 13.95 -6.73 6.62
CA SER A 66 14.38 -6.75 5.23
C SER A 66 15.20 -8.01 5.00
N ILE A 67 14.64 -8.95 4.24
CA ILE A 67 15.44 -9.91 3.48
C ILE A 67 15.89 -9.14 2.24
N HIS A 68 17.15 -8.70 2.24
CA HIS A 68 17.76 -7.98 1.13
C HIS A 68 17.56 -8.75 -0.18
N GLN A 69 16.75 -8.23 -1.10
CA GLN A 69 17.01 -8.42 -2.52
C GLN A 69 16.53 -7.22 -3.35
N HIS A 70 17.48 -6.67 -4.09
CA HIS A 70 17.38 -5.49 -4.92
C HIS A 70 16.63 -5.84 -6.21
N CYS A 71 15.47 -5.23 -6.49
CA CYS A 71 14.85 -5.20 -7.82
C CYS A 71 13.76 -4.11 -7.89
N SER A 72 14.15 -2.87 -8.18
CA SER A 72 13.23 -1.77 -8.46
C SER A 72 12.77 -1.82 -9.93
N TYR A 73 11.51 -2.18 -10.17
CA TYR A 73 10.86 -1.92 -11.46
C TYR A 73 9.50 -1.23 -11.26
N ARG A 74 9.30 -0.17 -12.04
CA ARG A 74 8.28 0.88 -11.89
C ARG A 74 7.02 0.51 -12.69
N VAL A 75 5.84 0.54 -12.06
CA VAL A 75 4.55 0.42 -12.78
C VAL A 75 3.95 1.82 -12.89
N THR A 76 3.90 2.35 -14.12
CA THR A 76 3.16 3.57 -14.45
C THR A 76 1.72 3.19 -14.80
N MET A 77 0.73 3.81 -14.16
CA MET A 77 -0.63 3.83 -14.68
C MET A 77 -0.60 4.61 -15.99
N SER A 78 -0.57 3.88 -17.11
CA SER A 78 -0.66 4.48 -18.45
C SER A 78 -2.12 4.83 -18.69
N LEU A 79 -2.44 6.12 -18.75
CA LEU A 79 -3.68 6.59 -19.35
C LEU A 79 -3.48 6.46 -20.87
N ASN A 80 -4.22 5.55 -21.51
CA ASN A 80 -4.43 5.30 -22.95
C ASN A 80 -3.35 5.78 -23.97
N PRO A 81 -2.82 4.90 -24.84
CA PRO A 81 -1.75 5.23 -25.79
C PRO A 81 -2.19 5.97 -27.07
N GLU A 82 -3.41 6.51 -27.16
CA GLU A 82 -3.95 7.03 -28.44
C GLU A 82 -3.85 8.54 -28.66
N VAL A 83 -3.17 9.27 -27.77
CA VAL A 83 -2.91 10.71 -27.99
C VAL A 83 -1.48 10.89 -28.50
N PRO A 84 -1.26 11.35 -29.75
CA PRO A 84 0.08 11.66 -30.23
C PRO A 84 0.71 12.72 -29.31
N PRO A 85 2.00 12.60 -28.96
CA PRO A 85 2.63 13.49 -28.01
C PRO A 85 2.59 14.94 -28.53
N ASP A 86 1.93 15.80 -27.77
CA ASP A 86 1.92 17.26 -27.93
C ASP A 86 3.38 17.80 -27.83
N PRO A 87 3.85 18.71 -28.70
CA PRO A 87 5.26 19.14 -28.74
C PRO A 87 5.69 20.09 -27.59
N LEU A 88 5.01 20.08 -26.46
CA LEU A 88 5.31 20.95 -25.34
C LEU A 88 6.33 20.29 -24.39
N SER A 89 7.60 20.72 -24.53
CA SER A 89 8.72 20.61 -23.58
C SER A 89 8.63 19.45 -22.56
N THR A 90 9.29 18.34 -22.89
CA THR A 90 9.30 17.06 -22.16
C THR A 90 10.15 17.04 -20.89
N GLU A 91 10.50 18.18 -20.31
CA GLU A 91 11.35 18.24 -19.12
C GLU A 91 10.55 18.67 -17.86
N PRO A 92 10.60 17.88 -16.77
CA PRO A 92 9.95 18.24 -15.52
C PRO A 92 10.39 19.61 -15.01
N LYS A 93 9.42 20.44 -14.59
CA LYS A 93 9.70 21.78 -14.08
C LYS A 93 10.45 21.69 -12.75
N LYS A 94 11.59 22.37 -12.64
CA LYS A 94 12.29 22.55 -11.36
C LYS A 94 11.49 23.47 -10.45
N VAL A 95 11.14 23.01 -9.25
CA VAL A 95 10.39 23.77 -8.25
C VAL A 95 11.07 23.71 -6.89
N PRO A 96 11.00 24.76 -6.06
CA PRO A 96 11.54 24.72 -4.70
C PRO A 96 11.02 23.51 -3.91
N THR A 97 11.85 22.98 -3.00
CA THR A 97 11.52 21.82 -2.18
C THR A 97 10.24 22.03 -1.34
N GLU A 98 9.97 23.27 -0.93
CA GLU A 98 8.72 23.63 -0.25
C GLU A 98 7.49 23.47 -1.17
N GLU A 99 7.57 23.96 -2.41
CA GLU A 99 6.49 23.81 -3.40
C GLU A 99 6.28 22.34 -3.76
N TRP A 100 7.36 21.57 -3.91
CA TRP A 100 7.31 20.12 -4.08
C TRP A 100 6.52 19.43 -2.95
N ASN A 101 6.89 19.71 -1.70
CA ASN A 101 6.22 19.14 -0.53
C ASN A 101 4.76 19.58 -0.45
N PHE A 102 4.49 20.85 -0.73
CA PHE A 102 3.15 21.43 -0.73
C PHE A 102 2.25 20.72 -1.75
N VAL A 103 2.70 20.56 -3.00
CA VAL A 103 1.92 19.89 -4.05
C VAL A 103 1.60 18.44 -3.66
N ILE A 104 2.58 17.69 -3.15
CA ILE A 104 2.37 16.29 -2.74
C ILE A 104 1.36 16.21 -1.59
N ASN A 105 1.52 17.05 -0.56
CA ASN A 105 0.60 17.09 0.57
C ASN A 105 -0.82 17.46 0.12
N ASN A 106 -0.94 18.46 -0.75
CA ASN A 106 -2.24 18.89 -1.28
C ASN A 106 -2.92 17.79 -2.10
N CYS A 107 -2.18 17.09 -2.96
CA CYS A 107 -2.69 15.94 -3.70
C CYS A 107 -3.18 14.84 -2.75
N TYR A 108 -2.40 14.52 -1.72
CA TYR A 108 -2.78 13.50 -0.75
C TYR A 108 -4.05 13.88 0.02
N GLU A 109 -4.13 15.13 0.51
CA GLU A 109 -5.29 15.62 1.25
C GLU A 109 -6.55 15.64 0.39
N ARG A 110 -6.43 16.05 -0.87
CA ARG A 110 -7.57 16.22 -1.77
C ARG A 110 -8.16 14.89 -2.24
N PHE A 111 -7.36 13.83 -2.34
CA PHE A 111 -7.79 12.59 -3.01
C PHE A 111 -7.66 11.32 -2.16
N CYS A 112 -6.74 11.26 -1.21
CA CYS A 112 -6.38 10.01 -0.53
C CYS A 112 -6.96 9.91 0.89
N LEU A 113 -7.17 11.05 1.57
CA LEU A 113 -7.68 11.08 2.94
C LEU A 113 -9.17 10.65 3.05
N PRO A 114 -9.60 10.10 4.21
CA PRO A 114 -10.99 9.73 4.45
C PRO A 114 -11.98 10.87 4.19
N HIS A 115 -11.68 12.06 4.68
CA HIS A 115 -12.55 13.23 4.50
C HIS A 115 -12.75 13.61 3.03
N ALA A 116 -11.82 13.27 2.12
CA ALA A 116 -12.00 13.50 0.69
C ALA A 116 -13.14 12.65 0.13
N ARG A 117 -13.26 11.40 0.60
CA ARG A 117 -14.37 10.50 0.24
C ARG A 117 -15.67 10.94 0.88
N ASP A 118 -15.64 11.39 2.14
CA ASP A 118 -16.81 11.87 2.85
C ASP A 118 -17.36 13.14 2.20
N LYS A 119 -16.49 14.10 1.89
CA LYS A 119 -16.85 15.30 1.13
C LYS A 119 -17.43 14.95 -0.24
N ALA A 120 -16.78 14.06 -0.98
CA ALA A 120 -17.30 13.60 -2.27
C ALA A 120 -18.63 12.84 -2.17
N ALA A 121 -18.94 12.22 -1.03
CA ALA A 121 -20.22 11.57 -0.77
C ALA A 121 -21.33 12.58 -0.44
N MET A 122 -20.96 13.67 0.24
CA MET A 122 -21.87 14.78 0.57
C MET A 122 -22.17 15.65 -0.66
N GLU A 123 -21.21 15.79 -1.57
CA GLU A 123 -21.44 16.40 -2.87
C GLU A 123 -22.35 15.49 -3.72
N SER A 124 -23.23 16.06 -4.54
CA SER A 124 -24.15 15.32 -5.42
C SER A 124 -23.46 14.47 -6.51
N SER A 125 -22.12 14.41 -6.51
CA SER A 125 -21.30 13.66 -7.45
C SER A 125 -20.95 12.26 -6.94
N HIS A 126 -21.91 11.34 -7.04
CA HIS A 126 -21.67 9.91 -6.76
C HIS A 126 -20.49 9.33 -7.57
N LYS A 127 -20.19 9.90 -8.75
CA LYS A 127 -19.05 9.49 -9.58
C LYS A 127 -17.72 9.76 -8.90
N LEU A 128 -17.53 10.96 -8.33
CA LEU A 128 -16.27 11.31 -7.66
C LEU A 128 -16.05 10.42 -6.44
N HIS A 129 -17.07 10.25 -5.60
CA HIS A 129 -16.99 9.34 -4.45
C HIS A 129 -16.55 7.93 -4.86
N ASN A 130 -17.20 7.37 -5.89
CA ASN A 130 -16.87 6.05 -6.39
C ASN A 130 -15.44 5.97 -6.93
N VAL A 131 -14.95 6.99 -7.64
CA VAL A 131 -13.56 7.04 -8.11
C VAL A 131 -12.58 7.06 -6.94
N LEU A 132 -12.82 7.86 -5.91
CA LEU A 132 -11.92 7.93 -4.74
C LEU A 132 -11.93 6.64 -3.92
N VAL A 133 -13.08 5.98 -3.79
CA VAL A 133 -13.18 4.66 -3.17
C VAL A 133 -12.39 3.61 -3.96
N HIS A 134 -12.53 3.59 -5.28
CA HIS A 134 -11.78 2.68 -6.13
C HIS A 134 -10.27 2.97 -6.07
N LEU A 135 -9.87 4.24 -6.15
CA LEU A 135 -8.49 4.66 -6.04
C LEU A 135 -7.85 4.14 -4.74
N HIS A 136 -8.54 4.31 -3.61
CA HIS A 136 -8.08 3.79 -2.32
C HIS A 136 -8.03 2.25 -2.26
N LYS A 137 -8.99 1.55 -2.87
CA LYS A 137 -8.96 0.08 -2.91
C LYS A 137 -7.82 -0.43 -3.80
N PHE A 138 -7.65 0.14 -4.98
CA PHE A 138 -6.60 -0.24 -5.92
C PHE A 138 -5.20 0.08 -5.40
N SER A 139 -5.00 1.20 -4.71
CA SER A 139 -3.70 1.52 -4.13
C SER A 139 -3.24 0.46 -3.13
N THR A 140 -4.13 -0.08 -2.29
CA THR A 140 -3.78 -1.18 -1.36
C THR A 140 -3.44 -2.47 -2.11
N VAL A 141 -4.08 -2.74 -3.26
CA VAL A 141 -3.76 -3.89 -4.11
C VAL A 141 -2.34 -3.77 -4.66
N ILE A 142 -2.05 -2.63 -5.27
CA ILE A 142 -0.76 -2.33 -5.87
C ILE A 142 0.34 -2.33 -4.82
N GLU A 143 0.07 -1.78 -3.63
CA GLU A 143 1.05 -1.77 -2.55
C GLU A 143 1.35 -3.16 -2.02
N GLY A 144 0.33 -4.01 -1.85
CA GLY A 144 0.54 -5.42 -1.50
C GLY A 144 1.39 -6.14 -2.55
N HIS A 145 1.14 -5.91 -3.83
CA HIS A 145 1.96 -6.49 -4.91
C HIS A 145 3.42 -6.01 -4.85
N ARG A 146 3.65 -4.70 -4.64
CA ARG A 146 5.01 -4.16 -4.48
C ARG A 146 5.70 -4.77 -3.26
N ALA A 147 5.02 -4.84 -2.11
CA ALA A 147 5.59 -5.41 -0.89
C ALA A 147 5.97 -6.89 -1.07
N MET A 148 5.13 -7.68 -1.76
CA MET A 148 5.47 -9.08 -2.10
C MET A 148 6.71 -9.16 -3.00
N ARG A 149 6.80 -8.31 -4.02
CA ARG A 149 7.94 -8.28 -4.95
C ARG A 149 9.23 -7.83 -4.27
N ASP A 150 9.14 -6.86 -3.36
CA ASP A 150 10.28 -6.30 -2.62
C ASP A 150 10.70 -7.21 -1.44
N GLY A 151 9.98 -8.32 -1.20
CA GLY A 151 10.22 -9.20 -0.05
C GLY A 151 9.92 -8.55 1.31
N ASP A 152 9.23 -7.40 1.33
CA ASP A 152 8.92 -6.63 2.54
C ASP A 152 7.66 -7.18 3.21
N ILE A 153 7.84 -8.22 4.03
CA ILE A 153 6.75 -8.89 4.73
C ILE A 153 6.08 -7.96 5.75
N GLY A 154 6.84 -7.05 6.37
CA GLY A 154 6.28 -6.08 7.31
C GLY A 154 5.26 -5.16 6.63
N ARG A 155 5.63 -4.64 5.46
CA ARG A 155 4.77 -3.79 4.63
C ARG A 155 3.58 -4.57 4.07
N LEU A 156 3.79 -5.82 3.65
CA LEU A 156 2.72 -6.71 3.19
C LEU A 156 1.68 -6.97 4.27
N MET A 157 2.12 -7.24 5.50
CA MET A 157 1.25 -7.49 6.65
C MET A 157 0.41 -6.26 7.01
N ASN A 158 0.97 -5.05 6.91
CA ASN A 158 0.23 -3.81 7.12
C ASN A 158 -0.90 -3.65 6.08
N ILE A 159 -0.61 -3.93 4.81
CA ILE A 159 -1.62 -3.89 3.73
C ILE A 159 -2.70 -4.95 3.92
N TRP A 160 -2.33 -6.17 4.34
CA TRP A 160 -3.29 -7.23 4.62
C TRP A 160 -4.23 -6.88 5.77
N ARG A 161 -3.73 -6.23 6.83
CA ARG A 161 -4.57 -5.70 7.93
C ARG A 161 -5.55 -4.63 7.46
N ILE A 162 -5.12 -3.71 6.59
CA ILE A 162 -6.02 -2.71 5.98
C ILE A 162 -7.09 -3.40 5.11
N ARG A 163 -6.69 -4.37 4.29
CA ARG A 163 -7.61 -5.13 3.42
C ARG A 163 -8.58 -6.01 4.19
N LEU A 164 -8.19 -6.52 5.36
CA LEU A 164 -9.08 -7.32 6.21
C LEU A 164 -10.37 -6.57 6.50
N ILE A 165 -10.27 -5.29 6.89
CA ILE A 165 -11.44 -4.45 7.16
C ILE A 165 -12.22 -4.17 5.87
N MET A 166 -11.52 -3.78 4.80
CA MET A 166 -12.15 -3.37 3.53
C MET A 166 -12.89 -4.49 2.81
N THR A 167 -12.41 -5.74 2.94
CA THR A 167 -12.96 -6.91 2.24
C THR A 167 -14.22 -7.47 2.89
N GLN A 168 -14.42 -7.26 4.20
CA GLN A 168 -15.68 -7.65 4.86
C GLN A 168 -16.88 -6.83 4.37
N SER A 169 -16.64 -5.61 3.89
CA SER A 169 -17.68 -4.75 3.32
C SER A 169 -18.00 -5.06 1.85
N LEU A 170 -17.30 -6.00 1.21
CA LEU A 170 -17.47 -6.34 -0.21
C LEU A 170 -18.25 -7.65 -0.38
N LYS A 171 -19.46 -7.55 -0.91
CA LYS A 171 -20.25 -8.73 -1.33
C LYS A 171 -19.56 -9.39 -2.53
N GLY A 172 -19.28 -10.69 -2.45
CA GLY A 172 -18.72 -11.49 -3.55
C GLY A 172 -17.25 -11.94 -3.41
N LEU A 173 -16.49 -11.42 -2.43
CA LEU A 173 -15.12 -11.87 -2.12
C LEU A 173 -15.08 -12.83 -0.92
N THR A 174 -15.96 -13.83 -0.88
CA THR A 174 -16.08 -14.76 0.26
C THR A 174 -14.82 -15.60 0.48
N HIS A 175 -14.13 -16.02 -0.58
CA HIS A 175 -12.88 -16.79 -0.44
C HIS A 175 -11.74 -15.93 0.15
N TYR A 176 -11.60 -14.71 -0.35
CA TYR A 176 -10.52 -13.79 0.04
C TYR A 176 -10.70 -13.24 1.47
N SER A 177 -11.95 -12.92 1.84
CA SER A 177 -12.31 -12.45 3.18
C SER A 177 -12.10 -13.50 4.29
N VAL A 178 -12.03 -14.79 3.94
CA VAL A 178 -11.71 -15.89 4.87
C VAL A 178 -10.22 -16.25 4.86
N TYR A 179 -9.56 -16.19 3.71
CA TYR A 179 -8.17 -16.63 3.57
C TYR A 179 -7.15 -15.65 4.18
N ILE A 180 -7.30 -14.33 3.94
CA ILE A 180 -6.39 -13.34 4.52
C ILE A 180 -6.35 -13.39 6.05
N PRO A 181 -7.48 -13.44 6.79
CA PRO A 181 -7.42 -13.48 8.25
C PRO A 181 -6.65 -14.70 8.75
N ARG A 182 -6.83 -15.84 8.08
CA ARG A 182 -6.10 -17.08 8.40
C ARG A 182 -4.59 -16.93 8.15
N LEU A 183 -4.18 -16.32 7.04
CA LEU A 183 -2.77 -16.04 6.77
C LEU A 183 -2.16 -15.07 7.79
N VAL A 184 -2.89 -14.00 8.14
CA VAL A 184 -2.42 -13.02 9.14
C VAL A 184 -2.22 -13.69 10.50
N LEU A 185 -3.15 -14.54 10.94
CA LEU A 185 -3.03 -15.31 12.18
C LEU A 185 -1.90 -16.34 12.12
N LEU A 186 -1.74 -17.04 11.00
CA LEU A 186 -0.65 -17.99 10.78
C LEU A 186 0.72 -17.31 10.90
N LEU A 187 0.89 -16.15 10.27
CA LEU A 187 2.15 -15.41 10.30
C LEU A 187 2.43 -14.83 11.69
N THR A 188 1.44 -14.23 12.33
CA THR A 188 1.64 -13.49 13.59
C THR A 188 1.68 -14.36 14.84
N LYS A 189 1.02 -15.53 14.85
CA LYS A 189 0.98 -16.42 16.03
C LYS A 189 1.75 -17.71 15.84
N ILE A 190 1.68 -18.29 14.64
CA ILE A 190 2.23 -19.63 14.39
C ILE A 190 3.69 -19.57 13.92
N LEU A 191 4.03 -18.62 13.03
CA LEU A 191 5.39 -18.54 12.46
C LEU A 191 6.28 -17.52 13.17
N TYR A 192 5.74 -16.39 13.65
CA TYR A 192 6.52 -15.39 14.40
C TYR A 192 7.07 -15.92 15.74
N SER A 193 6.45 -16.95 16.34
CA SER A 193 6.96 -17.56 17.58
C SER A 193 8.16 -18.48 17.39
N ARG A 194 8.54 -18.83 16.15
CA ARG A 194 9.66 -19.73 15.86
C ARG A 194 10.46 -19.33 14.60
N SER A 195 11.41 -18.41 14.82
CA SER A 195 12.64 -18.17 14.03
C SER A 195 12.57 -17.33 12.75
N HIS A 196 13.63 -16.53 12.55
CA HIS A 196 13.93 -15.54 11.50
C HIS A 196 13.95 -16.09 10.05
N SER A 197 13.56 -17.35 9.81
CA SER A 197 13.80 -18.08 8.55
C SER A 197 12.51 -18.52 7.85
N ALA A 198 11.33 -18.31 8.43
CA ALA A 198 10.04 -18.78 7.91
C ALA A 198 9.47 -17.94 6.73
N SER A 199 10.13 -16.84 6.37
CA SER A 199 9.65 -15.84 5.39
C SER A 199 9.52 -16.35 3.95
N TYR A 200 10.29 -17.38 3.56
CA TYR A 200 10.36 -17.83 2.16
C TYR A 200 9.12 -18.58 1.66
N TYR A 201 8.34 -19.21 2.56
CA TYR A 201 7.22 -20.06 2.15
C TYR A 201 5.92 -19.31 1.85
N VAL A 202 5.77 -18.08 2.37
CA VAL A 202 4.52 -17.31 2.26
C VAL A 202 4.38 -16.62 0.91
N ILE A 203 5.50 -16.22 0.30
CA ILE A 203 5.53 -15.56 -1.01
C ILE A 203 5.11 -16.52 -2.13
N PHE A 204 5.34 -17.83 -1.97
CA PHE A 204 5.03 -18.84 -2.99
C PHE A 204 3.52 -19.14 -3.13
N PHE A 205 2.71 -18.89 -2.10
CA PHE A 205 1.28 -19.25 -2.09
C PHE A 205 0.36 -18.24 -2.77
N CYS A 206 0.82 -17.02 -3.06
CA CYS A 206 -0.01 -15.99 -3.70
C CYS A 206 0.21 -15.82 -5.21
N SER A 207 1.06 -16.65 -5.82
CA SER A 207 1.44 -16.56 -7.25
C SER A 207 0.83 -17.65 -8.14
N HIS A 208 -0.18 -18.39 -7.66
CA HIS A 208 -0.98 -19.34 -8.46
C HIS A 208 -2.47 -19.05 -8.29
#